data_AF-A0A9D4C6C7-F1
#
_entry.id   AF-A0A9D4C6C7-F1
#
_cell.length_a   1.000
_cell.length_b   1.000
_cell.length_c   1.000
_cell.angle_alpha   90.00
_cell.angle_beta   90.00
_cell.angle_gamma   90.00
#
_symmetry.space_group_name_H-M   'P 1'
#
loop_
_entity.id
_entity.type
_entity.pdbx_description
1 polymer ?
#
loop_
_entity_poly.entity_id
_entity_poly.type
_entity_poly.pdbx_seq_one_letter_code
_entity_poly.pdbx_strand_id
1 'polypeptide(L)' 'MHDEANVFYYNWARGQPNNYGGDERCVNADNFWAWHDRFCTAISFIVCELPN' A
#
# COMPACT_ATOMS: atom_id res chain seq x y z
N MET A 1 3.29 -3.69 -4.54
CA MET A 1 2.67 -4.59 -5.52
C MET A 1 2.75 -3.92 -6.88
N HIS A 2 3.73 -4.32 -7.69
CA HIS A 2 3.88 -3.87 -9.08
C HIS A 2 3.74 -5.03 -10.06
N ASP A 3 3.31 -6.20 -9.59
CA ASP A 3 2.94 -7.28 -10.49
C ASP A 3 1.59 -6.91 -11.12
N GLU A 4 1.46 -7.09 -12.43
CA GLU A 4 0.22 -6.90 -13.21
C GLU A 4 -0.87 -7.95 -12.86
N ALA A 5 -0.92 -8.34 -11.59
CA ALA A 5 -1.93 -9.20 -11.03
C ALA A 5 -3.21 -8.38 -10.81
N ASN A 6 -4.33 -8.90 -11.29
CA ASN A 6 -5.64 -8.47 -10.82
C ASN A 6 -5.64 -8.56 -9.28
N VAL A 7 -5.90 -7.45 -8.61
CA VAL A 7 -5.95 -7.40 -7.14
C VAL A 7 -7.23 -8.08 -6.68
N PHE A 8 -7.13 -9.31 -6.17
CA PHE A 8 -8.28 -10.08 -5.68
C PHE A 8 -8.63 -9.84 -4.22
N TYR A 9 -7.74 -9.20 -3.46
CA TYR A 9 -7.92 -8.91 -2.04
C TYR A 9 -7.45 -7.50 -1.72
N TYR A 10 -8.17 -6.82 -0.83
CA TYR A 10 -7.80 -5.52 -0.31
C TYR A 10 -8.07 -5.43 1.19
N ASN A 11 -7.18 -4.73 1.92
CA ASN A 11 -7.32 -4.49 3.36
C ASN A 11 -7.19 -3.01 3.72
N TRP A 12 -7.86 -2.13 2.96
CA TRP A 12 -7.78 -0.70 3.18
C TRP A 12 -8.20 -0.30 4.61
N ALA A 13 -7.42 0.57 5.22
CA ALA A 13 -7.83 1.28 6.42
C ALA A 13 -9.09 2.12 6.12
N ARG A 14 -9.87 2.40 7.17
CA ARG A 14 -11.10 3.20 7.01
C ARG A 14 -10.79 4.55 6.38
N GLY A 15 -11.41 4.82 5.23
CA GLY A 15 -11.25 6.08 4.50
C GLY A 15 -10.06 6.10 3.55
N GLN A 16 -9.43 4.96 3.27
CA GLN A 16 -8.38 4.79 2.27
C GLN A 16 -8.87 3.94 1.08
N PRO A 17 -8.27 4.09 -0.11
CA PRO A 17 -7.26 5.09 -0.45
C PRO A 17 -7.87 6.50 -0.60
N ASN A 18 -7.14 7.55 -0.21
CA ASN A 18 -7.66 8.93 -0.22
C ASN A 18 -6.88 9.93 -1.06
N ASN A 19 -5.75 9.51 -1.63
CA ASN A 19 -4.86 10.32 -2.45
C ASN A 19 -4.55 11.70 -1.83
N TYR A 20 -4.19 11.72 -0.55
CA TYR A 20 -3.91 12.95 0.18
C TYR A 20 -2.77 13.74 -0.48
N GLY A 21 -3.01 15.00 -0.81
CA GLY A 21 -2.03 15.83 -1.53
C GLY A 21 -1.87 15.50 -3.02
N GLY A 22 -2.61 14.53 -3.56
CA GLY A 22 -2.76 14.29 -4.98
C GLY A 22 -1.78 13.31 -5.62
N ASP A 23 -0.81 12.77 -4.87
CA ASP A 23 0.24 11.90 -5.41
C ASP A 23 0.61 10.69 -4.52
N GLU A 24 -0.37 10.12 -3.83
CA GLU A 24 -0.16 8.89 -3.05
C GLU A 24 -0.34 7.65 -3.94
N ARG A 25 0.78 7.19 -4.52
CA ARG A 25 0.80 6.11 -5.53
C ARG A 25 1.38 4.79 -5.04
N CYS A 26 1.86 4.74 -3.81
CA CYS A 26 2.40 3.54 -3.18
C CYS A 26 1.50 3.11 -2.00
N VAL A 27 1.67 1.88 -1.53
CA VAL A 27 0.89 1.34 -0.41
C VAL A 27 1.82 1.03 0.74
N ASN A 28 1.45 1.43 1.96
CA ASN A 28 2.05 0.89 3.18
C ASN A 28 0.96 0.27 4.07
N ALA A 29 1.41 -0.51 5.06
CA ALA A 29 0.55 -1.09 6.08
C ALA A 29 0.83 -0.42 7.43
N ASP A 30 -0.23 -0.19 8.21
CA ASP A 30 -0.11 0.29 9.59
C ASP A 30 0.15 -0.88 10.57
N ASN A 31 0.18 -0.57 11.88
CA ASN A 31 0.41 -1.57 12.93
C ASN A 31 -0.70 -2.62 13.04
N PHE A 32 -1.86 -2.41 12.39
CA PHE A 32 -2.98 -3.34 12.31
C PHE A 32 -3.04 -4.05 10.96
N TRP A 33 -1.99 -3.92 10.13
CA TRP A 33 -1.91 -4.44 8.76
C TRP A 33 -2.95 -3.85 7.81
N ALA A 34 -3.60 -2.74 8.18
CA ALA A 34 -4.52 -2.02 7.33
C ALA A 34 -3.74 -1.11 6.37
N TRP A 35 -4.22 -1.01 5.14
CA TRP A 35 -3.49 -0.38 4.05
C TRP A 35 -3.82 1.10 3.92
N HIS A 36 -2.82 1.91 3.62
CA HIS A 36 -2.96 3.30 3.23
C HIS A 36 -2.25 3.50 1.89
N ASP A 37 -2.84 4.28 0.99
CA ASP A 37 -2.06 4.88 -0.07
C ASP A 37 -1.16 5.96 0.55
N ARG A 38 0.07 6.04 0.05
CA ARG A 38 1.11 6.94 0.53
C ARG A 38 1.97 7.43 -0.63
N PHE A 39 2.64 8.55 -0.41
CA PHE A 39 3.71 9.00 -1.28
C PHE A 39 4.79 7.92 -1.36
N CYS A 40 5.22 7.59 -2.57
CA CYS A 40 6.27 6.60 -2.79
C CYS A 40 7.64 7.02 -2.22
N THR A 41 7.80 8.30 -1.90
CA THR A 41 9.00 8.88 -1.27
C THR A 41 9.01 8.77 0.25
N ALA A 42 7.91 8.28 0.85
CA ALA A 42 7.84 8.11 2.30
C ALA A 42 8.81 7.01 2.76
N ILE A 43 9.64 7.32 3.75
CA ILE A 43 10.54 6.34 4.38
C ILE A 43 9.68 5.36 5.18
N SER A 44 9.64 4.10 4.76
CA SER A 44 8.88 3.02 5.38
C SER A 44 9.71 1.74 5.43
N PHE A 45 9.34 0.81 6.32
CA PHE A 45 9.84 -0.55 6.24
C PHE A 45 9.30 -1.23 4.97
N ILE A 46 10.11 -2.13 4.40
CA ILE A 46 9.73 -2.90 3.20
C ILE A 46 9.41 -4.34 3.58
N VAL A 47 8.48 -4.95 2.85
CA VAL A 47 8.18 -6.38 2.93
C VAL A 47 8.55 -7.00 1.60
N CYS A 48 9.33 -8.08 1.62
CA CYS A 48 9.71 -8.84 0.44
C CYS A 48 8.96 -10.17 0.42
N GLU A 49 8.44 -10.52 -0.75
CA GLU A 49 7.97 -11.87 -1.03
C GLU A 49 9.10 -12.64 -1.72
N LEU A 50 9.43 -13.82 -1.20
CA LEU A 50 10.35 -14.72 -1.87
C LEU A 50 9.56 -15.61 -2.82
N PRO A 51 10.06 -15.89 -4.03
CA PRO A 51 9.44 -16.87 -4.91
C PRO A 51 9.41 -18.24 -4.21
N ASN A 52 8.34 -19.01 -4.48
CA ASN A 52 8.22 -20.40 -4.03
C ASN A 52 9.20 -21.33 -4.75
#